data_AF-A0A9E8ADN5-F1
#
_entry.id   AF-A0A9E8ADN5-F1
#
_cell.length_a   1.000
_cell.length_b   1.000
_cell.length_c   1.000
_cell.angle_alpha   90.00
_cell.angle_beta   90.00
_cell.angle_gamma   90.00
#
_symmetry.space_group_name_H-M   'P 1'
#
loop_
_entity.id
_entity.type
_entity.pdbx_description
1 polymer ?
#
loop_
_entity_poly.entity_id
_entity_poly.type
_entity_poly.pdbx_seq_one_letter_code
_entity_poly.pdbx_strand_id
1 'polypeptide(L)' 'MESPAFFFTFFLWFLLLSATGYSVYVSFGPPSRKLRDPFEEP' A
#
# COMPACT_ATOMS: atom_id res chain seq x y z
N MET A 1 -29.39 2.93 -11.36
CA MET A 1 -27.99 3.01 -10.88
C MET A 1 -27.88 2.00 -9.77
N GLU A 2 -27.16 0.90 -10.00
CA GLU A 2 -26.87 -0.13 -9.00
C GLU A 2 -26.40 0.57 -7.71
N SER A 3 -26.93 0.16 -6.55
CA SER A 3 -26.78 0.80 -5.23
C SER A 3 -25.43 1.51 -4.99
N PRO A 4 -25.39 2.67 -4.29
CA PRO A 4 -24.14 3.32 -3.85
C PRO A 4 -23.16 2.36 -3.17
N ALA A 5 -23.64 1.28 -2.55
CA ALA A 5 -22.81 0.23 -1.97
C ALA A 5 -21.83 -0.40 -2.99
N PHE A 6 -22.22 -0.53 -4.26
CA PHE A 6 -21.35 -1.06 -5.32
C PHE A 6 -20.14 -0.13 -5.53
N PHE A 7 -20.38 1.18 -5.66
CA PHE A 7 -19.31 2.17 -5.79
C PHE A 7 -18.35 2.11 -4.59
N PHE A 8 -18.87 2.15 -3.37
CA PHE A 8 -18.04 2.12 -2.17
C PHE A 8 -17.25 0.82 -2.03
N THR A 9 -17.81 -0.33 -2.44
CA THR A 9 -17.12 -1.62 -2.40
C THR A 9 -15.88 -1.60 -3.30
N PHE A 10 -16.02 -1.20 -4.56
CA PHE A 10 -14.86 -1.10 -5.46
C PHE A 10 -13.88 -0.02 -5.02
N PHE A 11 -14.38 1.14 -4.60
CA PHE A 11 -13.53 2.22 -4.09
C PHE A 11 -12.64 1.75 -2.93
N LEU A 12 -13.24 1.14 -1.91
CA LEU A 12 -12.50 0.64 -0.75
C LEU A 12 -11.54 -0.50 -1.15
N TRP A 13 -11.95 -1.38 -2.06
CA TRP A 13 -11.10 -2.46 -2.54
C TRP A 13 -9.85 -1.94 -3.26
N PHE A 14 -10.01 -1.01 -4.20
CA PHE A 14 -8.89 -0.40 -4.91
C PHE A 14 -8.04 0.48 -3.99
N LEU A 15 -8.64 1.16 -3.02
CA LEU A 15 -7.92 1.91 -2.00
C LEU A 15 -7.01 0.99 -1.18
N LEU A 16 -7.54 -0.14 -0.71
CA LEU A 16 -6.79 -1.13 0.06
C LEU A 16 -5.66 -1.75 -0.77
N LEU A 17 -5.93 -2.14 -2.02
CA LEU A 17 -4.89 -2.67 -2.90
C LEU A 17 -3.80 -1.64 -3.19
N SER A 18 -4.18 -0.39 -3.45
CA SER A 18 -3.23 0.69 -3.70
C SER A 18 -2.37 0.97 -2.48
N ALA A 19 -2.98 1.07 -1.30
CA ALA A 19 -2.26 1.26 -0.05
C ALA A 19 -1.30 0.09 0.22
N THR A 20 -1.78 -1.14 0.06
CA THR A 20 -0.95 -2.36 0.26
C THR A 20 0.22 -2.40 -0.72
N GLY A 21 -0.05 -2.20 -2.01
CA GLY A 21 0.99 -2.19 -3.05
C GLY A 21 2.00 -1.06 -2.84
N TYR A 22 1.54 0.13 -2.44
CA TYR A 22 2.40 1.24 -2.12
C TYR A 22 3.28 0.95 -0.90
N SER A 23 2.72 0.37 0.17
CA SER A 23 3.49 -0.06 1.33
C SER A 23 4.58 -1.06 0.94
N VAL A 24 4.26 -2.07 0.13
CA VAL A 24 5.27 -3.03 -0.37
C VAL A 24 6.35 -2.32 -1.18
N TYR A 25 5.97 -1.41 -2.08
CA TYR A 25 6.91 -0.65 -2.90
C TYR A 25 7.84 0.24 -2.05
N VAL A 26 7.32 0.90 -1.03
CA VAL A 26 8.12 1.74 -0.13
C VAL A 26 9.05 0.90 0.73
N SER A 27 8.53 -0.19 1.32
CA SER A 27 9.27 -1.04 2.25
C SER A 27 10.34 -1.90 1.56
N PHE A 28 10.13 -2.33 0.32
CA PHE A 28 11.02 -3.29 -0.36
C PHE A 28 11.50 -2.85 -1.75
N GLY A 29 10.98 -1.76 -2.31
CA GLY A 29 11.38 -1.23 -3.62
C GLY A 29 12.56 -0.24 -3.55
N PRO A 30 12.84 0.51 -4.63
CA PRO A 30 13.91 1.51 -4.65
C PRO A 30 13.92 2.52 -3.48
N PRO A 31 12.75 2.99 -2.96
CA PRO A 31 12.73 3.87 -1.79
C PRO A 31 13.27 3.23 -0.50
N SER A 32 13.23 1.89 -0.38
CA SER A 32 13.63 1.20 0.86
C SER A 32 15.09 1.43 1.22
N ARG A 33 15.95 1.70 0.23
CA ARG A 33 17.38 2.02 0.44
C ARG A 33 17.63 3.29 1.25
N LYS A 34 16.61 4.14 1.39
CA LYS A 34 16.66 5.35 2.25
C LYS A 34 16.12 5.07 3.66
N LEU A 35 15.50 3.92 3.88
CA LEU A 35 15.04 3.49 5.20
C LEU A 35 16.23 2.91 5.95
N ARG A 36 16.28 3.15 7.26
CA ARG A 36 17.28 2.56 8.14
C ARG A 36 17.11 1.05 8.16
N ASP A 37 18.18 0.30 7.87
CA ASP A 37 18.17 -1.15 8.01
C ASP A 37 18.16 -1.51 9.51
N PRO A 38 17.13 -2.21 10.02
CA PRO A 38 17.04 -2.58 11.43
C PRO A 38 18.02 -3.71 11.82
N PHE A 39 18.73 -4.29 10.86
CA PHE A 39 19.69 -5.38 11.06
C PHE A 39 21.16 -4.94 10.91
N GLU A 40 21.41 -3.70 10.46
CA GLU A 40 22.75 -3.11 10.39
C GLU A 40 23.13 -2.32 11.66
N GLU A 41 22.30 -2.34 12.70
CA GLU A 41 22.65 -1.74 14.00
C GLU A 41 23.55 -2.69 14.82
N PRO A 42 24.64 -2.19 15.45
CA PRO A 42 25.52 -2.97 16.32
C PRO A 42 24.89 -3.35 17.68
#